data_AF-A0A3S5A8E0-F1
#
_entry.id   AF-A0A3S5A8E0-F1
#
_cell.length_a   1.000
_cell.length_b   1.000
_cell.length_c   1.000
_cell.angle_alpha   90.00
_cell.angle_beta   90.00
_cell.angle_gamma   90.00
#
_symmetry.space_group_name_H-M   'P 1'
#
loop_
_entity.id
_entity.type
_entity.pdbx_description
1 polymer ?
#
loop_
_entity_poly.entity_id
_entity_poly.type
_entity_poly.pdbx_seq_one_letter_code
_entity_poly.pdbx_strand_id
1 'polypeptide(L)'
;MAIAITANFVNYHTPGEAQVEEISGVASIFNQQFFASLSATKGIDLENICYYRDETHYFVMTAKKHSLLVKGVFKKVSFPFIV
;
A
#
# COMPACT_ATOMS: atom_id res chain seq x y z
N MET A 1 11.95 -5.86 -7.37
CA MET A 1 11.00 -5.13 -8.25
C MET A 1 9.85 -4.66 -7.40
N ALA A 2 9.69 -3.35 -7.30
CA ALA A 2 8.74 -2.69 -6.42
C ALA A 2 7.82 -1.80 -7.26
N ILE A 3 6.53 -1.76 -6.94
CA ILE A 3 5.50 -1.09 -7.74
C ILE A 3 4.81 -0.05 -6.87
N ALA A 4 4.86 1.21 -7.30
CA ALA A 4 4.16 2.28 -6.64
C ALA A 4 2.65 2.21 -6.94
N ILE A 5 1.84 2.37 -5.90
CA ILE A 5 0.38 2.46 -5.97
C ILE A 5 -0.02 3.73 -5.24
N THR A 6 -0.88 4.53 -5.86
CA THR A 6 -1.50 5.70 -5.25
C THR A 6 -2.99 5.50 -5.10
N ALA A 7 -3.57 6.03 -4.03
CA ALA A 7 -5.00 6.02 -3.78
C ALA A 7 -5.43 7.35 -3.15
N ASN A 8 -6.59 7.85 -3.56
CA ASN A 8 -7.21 9.04 -3.00
C ASN A 8 -8.59 8.64 -2.49
N PHE A 9 -8.86 8.86 -1.21
CA PHE A 9 -10.20 8.71 -0.62
C PHE A 9 -10.76 10.09 -0.28
N VAL A 10 -12.07 10.23 -0.35
CA VAL A 10 -12.76 11.49 0.00
C VAL A 10 -12.46 11.84 1.46
N ASN A 11 -12.03 13.08 1.71
CA ASN A 11 -11.91 13.64 3.05
C ASN A 11 -13.23 14.36 3.38
N TYR A 12 -13.99 13.84 4.35
CA TYR A 12 -15.25 14.48 4.76
C TYR A 12 -15.05 15.59 5.79
N HIS A 13 -13.79 15.87 6.16
CA HIS A 13 -13.39 16.88 7.16
C HIS A 13 -14.08 16.71 8.50
N THR A 14 -14.43 15.48 8.87
CA THR A 14 -14.99 15.20 10.19
C THR A 14 -13.91 15.41 11.27
N PRO A 15 -14.31 15.74 12.51
CA PRO A 15 -13.35 15.85 13.61
C PRO A 15 -12.55 14.56 13.80
N GLY A 16 -13.16 13.39 13.56
CA GLY A 16 -12.49 12.10 13.62
C GLY A 16 -11.38 11.95 12.59
N GLU A 17 -11.63 12.28 11.33
CA GLU A 17 -10.61 12.30 10.28
C GLU A 17 -9.49 13.29 10.59
N ALA A 18 -9.83 14.41 11.23
CA ALA A 18 -8.86 15.45 11.59
C ALA A 18 -7.88 15.03 12.70
N GLN A 19 -8.24 14.06 13.53
CA GLN A 19 -7.37 13.50 14.57
C GLN A 19 -6.42 12.41 14.06
N VAL A 20 -6.62 11.91 12.83
CA VAL A 20 -5.73 10.89 12.27
C VAL A 20 -4.40 11.53 11.87
N GLU A 21 -3.33 10.98 12.43
CA GLU A 21 -1.96 11.40 12.14
C GLU A 21 -1.53 10.98 10.74
N GLU A 22 -0.79 11.87 10.07
CA GLU A 22 -0.16 11.57 8.80
C GLU A 22 0.99 10.57 8.98
N ILE A 23 1.28 9.83 7.92
CA ILE A 23 2.41 8.89 7.89
C ILE A 23 3.46 9.48 6.96
N SER A 24 4.43 10.19 7.53
CA SER A 24 5.54 10.76 6.76
C SER A 24 6.52 9.68 6.36
N GLY A 25 6.48 9.24 5.09
CA GLY A 25 7.61 8.59 4.44
C GLY A 25 8.20 7.39 5.17
N VAL A 26 7.41 6.61 5.92
CA VAL A 26 7.92 5.53 6.76
C VAL A 26 8.55 4.49 5.84
N ALA A 27 9.86 4.59 5.66
CA ALA A 27 10.65 3.56 5.01
C ALA A 27 10.56 2.31 5.90
N SER A 28 10.34 1.15 5.28
CA SER A 28 10.32 -0.16 5.99
C SER A 28 11.48 -0.38 6.96
N ILE A 29 12.59 0.32 6.77
CA ILE A 29 13.76 0.30 7.64
C ILE A 29 13.45 0.75 9.08
N PHE A 30 12.56 1.73 9.28
CA PHE A 30 12.31 2.33 10.60
C PHE A 30 11.14 1.70 11.37
N ASN A 31 10.21 1.00 10.70
CA ASN A 31 9.05 0.39 11.35
C ASN A 31 8.79 -1.04 10.87
N GLN A 32 9.81 -1.89 10.98
CA GLN A 32 9.75 -3.29 10.51
C GLN A 32 8.61 -4.09 11.15
N GLN A 33 8.26 -3.81 12.41
CA GLN A 33 7.18 -4.50 13.11
C GLN A 33 5.81 -4.18 12.51
N PHE A 34 5.57 -2.95 12.08
CA PHE A 34 4.35 -2.58 11.37
C PHE A 34 4.22 -3.37 10.06
N PHE A 35 5.26 -3.39 9.22
CA PHE A 35 5.23 -4.10 7.94
C PHE A 35 5.13 -5.62 8.11
N ALA A 36 5.81 -6.19 9.10
CA ALA A 36 5.68 -7.61 9.45
C ALA A 36 4.25 -7.96 9.89
N SER A 37 3.63 -7.11 10.70
CA SER A 37 2.24 -7.30 11.16
C SER A 37 1.24 -7.14 10.02
N LEU A 38 1.46 -6.18 9.11
CA LEU A 38 0.63 -6.00 7.92
C LEU A 38 0.68 -7.22 7.00
N SER A 39 1.88 -7.77 6.78
CA SER A 39 2.08 -9.01 6.04
C SER A 39 1.39 -10.20 6.73
N ALA A 40 1.60 -10.38 8.03
CA ALA A 40 1.04 -11.52 8.77
C ALA A 40 -0.50 -11.47 8.87
N THR A 41 -1.08 -10.29 9.09
CA THR A 41 -2.53 -10.14 9.34
C THR A 41 -3.34 -9.93 8.08
N LYS A 42 -2.79 -9.17 7.11
CA LYS A 42 -3.50 -8.80 5.87
C LYS A 42 -2.92 -9.48 4.63
N GLY A 43 -1.76 -10.12 4.71
CA GLY A 43 -1.10 -10.71 3.54
C GLY A 43 -0.65 -9.67 2.52
N ILE A 44 -0.31 -8.46 2.98
CA ILE A 44 0.12 -7.35 2.12
C ILE A 44 1.56 -7.02 2.46
N ASP A 45 2.45 -7.16 1.47
CA ASP A 45 3.86 -6.84 1.61
C ASP A 45 4.19 -5.51 0.93
N LEU A 46 4.57 -4.53 1.75
CA LEU A 46 4.98 -3.20 1.34
C LEU A 46 6.44 -2.94 1.70
N GLU A 47 7.10 -2.11 0.91
CA GLU A 47 8.43 -1.55 1.19
C GLU A 47 8.33 -0.17 1.86
N ASN A 48 7.28 0.58 1.56
CA ASN A 48 6.97 1.87 2.19
C ASN A 48 5.46 2.15 2.07
N ILE A 49 5.00 3.07 2.92
CA ILE A 49 3.70 3.71 2.81
C ILE A 49 3.81 5.14 3.35
N CYS A 50 3.19 6.08 2.64
CA CYS A 50 2.94 7.43 3.12
C CYS A 50 1.44 7.69 3.11
N TYR A 51 1.01 8.50 4.05
CA TYR A 51 -0.34 9.02 4.14
C TYR A 51 -0.27 10.51 4.38
N TYR A 52 -0.94 11.27 3.50
CA TYR A 52 -1.11 12.71 3.61
C TYR A 52 -2.59 13.03 3.64
N ARG A 53 -2.96 13.99 4.48
CA ARG A 53 -4.32 14.47 4.65
C ARG A 53 -4.39 15.92 4.20
N ASP A 54 -4.98 16.11 3.02
CA ASP A 54 -5.22 17.43 2.43
C ASP A 54 -6.68 17.48 1.93
N GLU A 55 -6.92 17.89 0.67
CA GLU A 55 -8.25 17.80 0.03
C GLU A 55 -8.77 16.34 -0.09
N THR A 56 -7.87 15.36 -0.05
CA THR A 56 -8.21 13.94 -0.01
C THR A 56 -7.35 13.22 1.03
N HIS A 57 -7.80 12.05 1.47
CA HIS A 57 -6.91 11.10 2.14
C HIS A 57 -6.05 10.42 1.07
N TYR A 58 -4.84 10.93 0.89
CA TYR A 58 -3.91 10.48 -0.13
C TYR A 58 -2.93 9.46 0.44
N PHE A 59 -2.88 8.30 -0.21
CA PHE A 59 -1.92 7.25 0.10
C PHE A 59 -1.00 7.01 -1.09
N VAL A 60 0.29 6.87 -0.80
CA VAL A 60 1.27 6.31 -1.75
C VAL A 60 1.99 5.17 -1.06
N MET A 61 2.10 4.04 -1.76
CA MET A 61 2.74 2.85 -1.22
C MET A 61 3.53 2.13 -2.29
N THR A 62 4.60 1.47 -1.88
CA THR A 62 5.41 0.63 -2.75
C THR A 62 5.18 -0.83 -2.40
N ALA A 63 4.45 -1.55 -3.23
CA ALA A 63 4.10 -2.95 -3.01
C ALA A 63 5.07 -3.91 -3.71
N LYS A 64 5.34 -5.05 -3.06
CA LYS A 64 6.15 -6.10 -3.66
C LYS A 64 5.33 -6.85 -4.72
N LYS A 65 5.94 -7.15 -5.86
CA LYS A 65 5.29 -7.87 -6.98
C LYS A 65 4.58 -9.16 -6.53
N HIS A 66 5.21 -9.95 -5.69
CA HIS A 66 4.64 -11.22 -5.24
C HIS A 66 3.35 -11.01 -4.42
N SER A 67 3.31 -10.00 -3.56
CA SER A 67 2.11 -9.64 -2.79
C SER A 67 0.96 -9.30 -3.72
N LEU A 68 1.21 -8.52 -4.78
CA LEU A 68 0.18 -8.15 -5.76
C LEU A 68 -0.34 -9.35 -6.57
N LEU A 69 0.54 -10.32 -6.89
CA LEU A 69 0.13 -11.55 -7.57
C LEU A 69 -0.69 -12.46 -6.65
N VAL A 70 -0.25 -12.66 -5.41
CA VAL A 70 -0.96 -13.49 -4.42
C VAL A 70 -2.32 -12.90 -4.10
N LYS A 71 -2.42 -11.56 -4.03
CA LYS A 71 -3.68 -10.84 -3.84
C LYS A 71 -4.55 -10.75 -5.09
N GLY A 72 -4.09 -11.23 -6.24
CA GLY A 72 -4.84 -11.18 -7.49
C GLY A 72 -5.01 -9.78 -8.09
N VAL A 73 -4.25 -8.79 -7.60
CA VAL A 73 -4.20 -7.44 -8.20
C VAL A 73 -3.62 -7.54 -9.61
N PHE A 74 -2.60 -8.35 -9.78
CA PHE A 74 -2.06 -8.70 -11.09
C PHE A 74 -2.58 -10.05 -11.57
N LYS A 75 -3.03 -10.09 -12.82
CA LYS A 75 -3.37 -11.35 -13.50
C LYS A 75 -2.07 -12.01 -13.97
N LYS A 76 -1.95 -13.32 -13.71
CA LYS A 76 -0.93 -14.13 -14.39
C LYS A 76 -1.42 -14.39 -15.82
N VAL A 77 -0.69 -13.88 -16.79
CA VAL A 77 -0.92 -14.22 -18.20
C VAL A 77 -0.01 -15.39 -18.53
N SER A 78 -0.59 -16.56 -18.77
CA SER A 78 0.09 -17.66 -19.44
C SER A 78 -0.17 -17.53 -20.93
N PHE A 79 0.86 -17.21 -21.71
CA PHE A 79 0.76 -17.34 -23.15
C PHE A 79 0.78 -18.83 -23.49
N PRO A 80 -0.21 -19.35 -24.25
CA PRO A 80 -0.06 -20.69 -24.80
C PRO A 80 1.17 -20.66 -25.71
N PHE A 81 2.12 -21.58 -25.47
CA PHE A 81 3.18 -21.83 -26.43
C PHE A 81 2.51 -22.28 -27.72
N ILE A 82 2.45 -21.39 -28.71
CA ILE A 82 2.13 -21.78 -30.08
C ILE A 82 3.42 -22.42 -30.60
N VAL A 83 3.38 -23.75 -30.73
CA VAL A 83 4.39 -24.57 -31.42
C VAL A 83 4.09 -24.55 -32.90
#